data_AF-A0A8S3E105-F1
#
_entry.id   AF-A0A8S3E105-F1
#
_cell.length_a   1.000
_cell.length_b   1.000
_cell.length_c   1.000
_cell.angle_alpha   90.00
_cell.angle_beta   90.00
_cell.angle_gamma   90.00
#
_symmetry.space_group_name_H-M   'P 1'
#
loop_
_entity.id
_entity.type
_entity.pdbx_description
1 polymer ?
#
loop_
_entity_poly.entity_id
_entity_poly.type
_entity_poly.pdbx_seq_one_letter_code
_entity_poly.pdbx_strand_id
1 'polypeptide(L)'
;MMAVGDTTIKRIFVLICIIGLFGIATLALAAATLGTLNKRFDSIISKTTTNRQNLKSTLAETILIEDLMGHLRQLQRIADESNGTRAINTRGFNQTIDYIEKYLNEHATGLKVMRETFQVRNFDIASDPILLSSINETIKNYTYSKILARSDFTYVTYSTSANFSDYVRVINIPNFGCLQ
;
A
#
# COMPACT_ATOMS: atom_id res chain seq x y z
N MET A 1 -79.02 27.18 -46.22
CA MET A 1 -78.42 27.39 -44.89
C MET A 1 -78.54 26.09 -44.13
N MET A 2 -77.49 25.26 -44.07
CA MET A 2 -77.32 24.20 -43.05
C MET A 2 -76.00 23.44 -43.23
N ALA A 3 -75.18 23.56 -42.18
CA ALA A 3 -74.31 22.53 -41.59
C ALA A 3 -73.15 21.92 -42.40
N VAL A 4 -72.19 22.75 -42.83
CA VAL A 4 -70.78 22.34 -42.91
C VAL A 4 -70.16 22.59 -41.53
N GLY A 5 -70.33 21.65 -40.59
CA GLY A 5 -69.88 21.87 -39.20
C GLY A 5 -69.74 20.66 -38.29
N ASP A 6 -70.17 19.46 -38.69
CA ASP A 6 -70.18 18.28 -37.80
C ASP A 6 -68.97 17.34 -38.03
N THR A 7 -68.46 17.25 -39.26
CA THR A 7 -67.41 16.28 -39.60
C THR A 7 -66.01 16.73 -39.17
N THR A 8 -65.76 18.03 -39.10
CA THR A 8 -64.44 18.60 -38.77
C THR A 8 -64.15 18.53 -37.26
N ILE A 9 -65.16 18.76 -36.43
CA ILE A 9 -65.04 18.73 -34.95
C ILE A 9 -64.81 17.30 -34.46
N LYS A 10 -65.53 16.30 -35.00
CA LYS A 10 -65.32 14.88 -34.67
C LYS A 10 -63.92 14.39 -35.05
N ARG A 11 -63.37 14.84 -36.17
CA ARG A 11 -62.00 14.49 -36.60
C ARG A 11 -60.93 15.10 -35.69
N ILE A 12 -61.13 16.33 -35.21
CA ILE A 12 -60.22 16.99 -34.24
C ILE A 12 -60.25 16.26 -32.89
N PHE A 13 -61.42 15.87 -32.39
CA PHE A 13 -61.54 15.13 -31.13
C PHE A 13 -60.85 13.77 -31.18
N VAL A 14 -61.00 13.02 -32.30
CA VAL A 14 -60.33 11.73 -32.50
C VAL A 14 -58.80 11.90 -32.54
N LEU A 15 -58.29 12.95 -33.19
CA LEU A 15 -56.85 13.25 -33.24
C LEU A 15 -56.28 13.61 -31.86
N ILE A 16 -56.99 14.41 -31.06
CA ILE A 16 -56.57 14.76 -29.69
C ILE A 16 -56.56 13.53 -28.79
N CYS A 17 -57.56 12.65 -28.89
CA CYS A 17 -57.60 11.39 -28.15
C CYS A 17 -56.43 10.46 -28.54
N ILE A 18 -56.09 10.35 -29.83
CA ILE A 18 -54.96 9.54 -30.29
C ILE A 18 -53.62 10.10 -29.81
N ILE A 19 -53.42 11.42 -29.88
CA ILE A 19 -52.18 12.08 -29.42
C ILE A 19 -52.05 11.99 -27.90
N GLY A 20 -53.13 12.19 -27.15
CA GLY A 20 -53.15 12.01 -25.70
C GLY A 20 -52.81 10.58 -25.27
N LEU A 21 -53.36 9.58 -25.99
CA LEU A 21 -53.11 8.17 -25.68
C LEU A 21 -51.68 7.75 -26.05
N PHE A 22 -51.13 8.27 -27.15
CA PHE A 22 -49.71 8.07 -27.49
C PHE A 22 -48.76 8.76 -26.49
N GLY A 23 -49.09 9.97 -26.02
CA GLY A 23 -48.29 10.69 -25.02
C GLY A 23 -48.25 10.00 -23.65
N ILE A 24 -49.38 9.40 -23.23
CA ILE A 24 -49.42 8.62 -21.99
C ILE A 24 -48.61 7.32 -22.13
N ALA A 25 -48.69 6.65 -23.28
CA ALA A 25 -47.94 5.42 -23.53
C ALA A 25 -46.42 5.65 -23.56
N THR A 26 -45.94 6.74 -24.15
CA THR A 26 -44.51 7.07 -24.17
C THR A 26 -43.99 7.46 -22.79
N LEU A 27 -44.77 8.22 -22.01
CA LEU A 27 -44.41 8.58 -20.64
C LEU A 27 -44.35 7.35 -19.71
N ALA A 28 -45.31 6.43 -19.83
CA ALA A 28 -45.32 5.18 -19.06
C ALA A 28 -44.13 4.29 -19.40
N LEU A 29 -43.74 4.19 -20.68
CA LEU A 29 -42.58 3.41 -21.11
C LEU A 29 -41.25 4.04 -20.66
N ALA A 30 -41.14 5.37 -20.72
CA ALA A 30 -39.98 6.09 -20.18
C ALA A 30 -39.85 5.89 -18.66
N ALA A 31 -40.95 5.98 -17.91
CA ALA A 31 -40.94 5.74 -16.46
C ALA A 31 -40.55 4.29 -16.11
N ALA A 32 -41.05 3.30 -16.86
CA ALA A 32 -40.71 1.89 -16.67
C ALA A 32 -39.24 1.58 -16.98
N THR A 33 -38.68 2.18 -18.04
CA THR A 33 -37.27 2.02 -18.40
C THR A 33 -36.35 2.68 -17.38
N LEU A 34 -36.67 3.89 -16.89
CA LEU A 34 -35.93 4.55 -15.80
C LEU A 34 -35.97 3.75 -14.49
N GLY A 35 -37.13 3.24 -14.09
CA GLY A 35 -37.27 2.44 -12.87
C GLY A 35 -36.46 1.13 -12.93
N THR A 36 -36.34 0.52 -14.10
CA THR A 36 -35.53 -0.69 -14.31
C THR A 36 -34.03 -0.37 -14.28
N LEU A 37 -33.62 0.77 -14.84
CA LEU A 37 -32.23 1.27 -14.77
C LEU A 37 -31.80 1.55 -13.33
N ASN A 38 -32.64 2.22 -12.53
CA ASN A 38 -32.31 2.54 -11.13
C ASN A 38 -32.06 1.27 -10.30
N LYS A 39 -32.91 0.25 -10.44
CA LYS A 39 -32.73 -1.05 -9.76
C LYS A 39 -31.45 -1.77 -10.19
N ARG A 40 -31.03 -1.63 -11.45
CA ARG A 40 -29.75 -2.20 -11.93
C ARG A 40 -28.55 -1.44 -11.34
N PHE A 41 -28.61 -0.11 -11.27
CA PHE A 41 -27.55 0.69 -10.65
C PHE A 41 -27.40 0.40 -9.15
N ASP A 42 -28.51 0.31 -8.40
CA ASP A 42 -28.49 -0.05 -6.98
C ASP A 42 -27.89 -1.44 -6.75
N SER A 43 -28.22 -2.40 -7.62
CA SER A 43 -27.64 -3.75 -7.56
C SER A 43 -26.14 -3.75 -7.85
N ILE A 44 -25.66 -2.96 -8.81
CA ILE A 44 -24.24 -2.85 -9.16
C ILE A 44 -23.45 -2.15 -8.04
N ILE A 45 -23.97 -1.05 -7.49
CA ILE A 45 -23.32 -0.28 -6.42
C ILE A 45 -23.26 -1.12 -5.13
N SER A 46 -24.34 -1.83 -4.80
CA SER A 46 -24.40 -2.71 -3.63
C SER A 46 -23.44 -3.90 -3.79
N LYS A 47 -23.42 -4.56 -4.97
CA LYS A 47 -22.49 -5.66 -5.27
C LYS A 47 -21.03 -5.22 -5.23
N THR A 48 -20.71 -4.02 -5.71
CA THR A 48 -19.33 -3.50 -5.72
C THR A 48 -18.85 -3.09 -4.33
N THR A 49 -19.75 -2.53 -3.51
CA THR A 49 -19.44 -2.08 -2.14
C THR A 49 -19.28 -3.26 -1.18
N THR A 50 -20.18 -4.24 -1.25
CA THR A 50 -20.05 -5.49 -0.49
C THR A 50 -18.79 -6.25 -0.88
N ASN A 51 -18.46 -6.33 -2.17
CA ASN A 51 -17.25 -7.05 -2.62
C ASN A 51 -15.95 -6.34 -2.16
N ARG A 52 -15.89 -5.00 -2.19
CA ARG A 52 -14.71 -4.27 -1.66
C ARG A 52 -14.56 -4.34 -0.14
N GLN A 53 -15.66 -4.31 0.62
CA GLN A 53 -15.60 -4.45 2.08
C GLN A 53 -15.24 -5.88 2.50
N ASN A 54 -15.82 -6.87 1.80
CA ASN A 54 -15.54 -8.29 2.03
C ASN A 54 -14.10 -8.64 1.62
N LEU A 55 -13.57 -8.08 0.52
CA LEU A 55 -12.17 -8.27 0.11
C LEU A 55 -11.16 -7.72 1.15
N LYS A 56 -11.48 -6.60 1.82
CA LYS A 56 -10.59 -6.02 2.84
C LYS A 56 -10.59 -6.81 4.14
N SER A 57 -11.74 -7.27 4.61
CA SER A 57 -11.81 -8.12 5.82
C SER A 57 -11.18 -9.48 5.56
N THR A 58 -11.48 -10.10 4.41
CA THR A 58 -10.90 -11.40 4.05
C THR A 58 -9.39 -11.34 3.87
N LEU A 59 -8.83 -10.29 3.26
CA LEU A 59 -7.37 -10.18 3.11
C LEU A 59 -6.65 -10.08 4.45
N ALA A 60 -7.15 -9.26 5.38
CA ALA A 60 -6.56 -9.16 6.71
C ALA A 60 -6.71 -10.47 7.51
N GLU A 61 -7.85 -11.14 7.39
CA GLU A 61 -8.12 -12.44 8.01
C GLU A 61 -7.26 -13.57 7.41
N THR A 62 -6.83 -13.45 6.15
CA THR A 62 -5.93 -14.44 5.51
C THR A 62 -4.45 -14.28 5.91
N ILE A 63 -4.07 -13.17 6.54
CA ILE A 63 -2.70 -12.99 7.03
C ILE A 63 -2.61 -13.60 8.43
N LEU A 64 -2.05 -14.80 8.49
CA LEU A 64 -1.84 -15.53 9.73
C LEU A 64 -0.54 -15.05 10.42
N ILE A 65 -0.64 -14.68 11.70
CA ILE A 65 0.50 -14.19 12.49
C ILE A 65 1.54 -15.30 12.63
N GLU A 66 1.11 -16.54 12.80
CA GLU A 66 1.94 -17.73 12.90
C GLU A 66 2.80 -17.94 11.66
N ASP A 67 2.26 -17.71 10.46
CA ASP A 67 2.99 -17.83 9.19
C ASP A 67 4.05 -16.73 9.07
N LEU A 68 3.66 -15.48 9.40
CA LEU A 68 4.60 -14.36 9.46
C LEU A 68 5.76 -14.65 10.41
N MET A 69 5.45 -15.12 11.62
CA MET A 69 6.45 -15.48 12.62
C MET A 69 7.30 -16.67 12.16
N GLY A 70 6.73 -17.62 11.42
CA GLY A 70 7.45 -18.72 10.78
C GLY A 70 8.52 -18.19 9.81
N HIS A 71 8.16 -17.26 8.93
CA HIS A 71 9.11 -16.62 8.02
C HIS A 71 10.19 -15.85 8.78
N LEU A 72 9.84 -15.09 9.82
CA LEU A 72 10.82 -14.32 10.61
C LEU A 72 11.84 -15.24 11.31
N ARG A 73 11.40 -16.36 11.89
CA ARG A 73 12.30 -17.36 12.49
C ARG A 73 13.25 -17.96 11.46
N GLN A 74 12.76 -18.27 10.27
CA GLN A 74 13.59 -18.81 9.19
C GLN A 74 14.62 -17.77 8.69
N LEU A 75 14.23 -16.50 8.58
CA LEU A 75 15.17 -15.42 8.26
C LEU A 75 16.21 -15.19 9.37
N GLN A 76 15.82 -15.32 10.63
CA GLN A 76 16.76 -15.25 11.75
C GLN A 76 17.74 -16.42 11.72
N ARG A 77 17.27 -17.65 11.49
CA ARG A 77 18.13 -18.84 11.34
C ARG A 77 19.17 -18.65 10.24
N ILE A 78 18.78 -18.12 9.08
CA ILE A 78 19.70 -17.82 7.99
C ILE A 78 20.76 -16.81 8.42
N ALA A 79 20.37 -15.78 9.18
CA ALA A 79 21.32 -14.82 9.71
C ALA A 79 22.31 -15.49 10.67
N ASP A 80 21.81 -16.29 11.62
CA ASP A 80 22.62 -16.97 12.64
C ASP A 80 23.64 -17.93 12.00
N GLU A 81 23.23 -18.68 10.98
CA GLU A 81 24.11 -19.57 10.19
C GLU A 81 25.13 -18.82 9.30
N SER A 82 24.95 -17.51 9.14
CA SER A 82 25.77 -16.63 8.31
C SER A 82 26.41 -15.50 9.13
N ASN A 83 26.92 -15.82 10.32
CA ASN A 83 27.63 -14.87 11.21
C ASN A 83 26.77 -13.66 11.63
N GLY A 84 25.47 -13.86 11.80
CA GLY A 84 24.53 -12.83 12.24
C GLY A 84 24.17 -11.79 11.18
N THR A 85 24.42 -12.04 9.89
CA THR A 85 24.13 -11.08 8.82
C THR A 85 23.37 -11.66 7.64
N ARG A 86 22.49 -10.82 7.06
CA ARG A 86 21.82 -11.02 5.76
C ARG A 86 22.08 -9.84 4.81
N ALA A 87 23.13 -9.07 5.07
CA ALA A 87 23.50 -7.90 4.26
C ALA A 87 23.94 -8.31 2.85
N ILE A 88 23.79 -7.42 1.87
CA ILE A 88 24.20 -7.66 0.48
C ILE A 88 25.66 -8.17 0.39
N ASN A 89 25.94 -9.02 -0.61
CA ASN A 89 27.25 -9.67 -0.82
C ASN A 89 27.71 -10.59 0.32
N THR A 90 26.81 -11.02 1.21
CA THR A 90 27.10 -12.05 2.22
C THR A 90 26.46 -13.39 1.86
N ARG A 91 26.93 -14.46 2.50
CA ARG A 91 26.30 -15.79 2.42
C ARG A 91 24.82 -15.74 2.84
N GLY A 92 24.50 -15.02 3.91
CA GLY A 92 23.15 -14.93 4.44
C GLY A 92 22.19 -14.23 3.49
N PHE A 93 22.67 -13.27 2.70
CA PHE A 93 21.88 -12.66 1.63
C PHE A 93 21.52 -13.68 0.55
N ASN A 94 22.49 -14.42 0.01
CA ASN A 94 22.22 -15.43 -1.02
C ASN A 94 21.24 -16.51 -0.52
N GLN A 95 21.45 -17.01 0.70
CA GLN A 95 20.54 -17.98 1.32
C GLN A 95 19.13 -17.43 1.54
N THR A 96 19.00 -16.13 1.83
CA THR A 96 17.70 -15.46 1.95
C THR A 96 16.97 -15.43 0.61
N ILE A 97 17.66 -15.10 -0.48
CA ILE A 97 17.09 -15.11 -1.82
C ILE A 97 16.66 -16.54 -2.21
N ASP A 98 17.51 -17.54 -1.96
CA ASP A 98 17.19 -18.94 -2.24
C ASP A 98 15.96 -19.42 -1.46
N TYR A 99 15.83 -19.03 -0.19
CA TYR A 99 14.66 -19.34 0.62
C TYR A 99 13.38 -18.72 0.04
N ILE A 100 13.40 -17.43 -0.30
CA ILE A 100 12.23 -16.72 -0.84
C ILE A 100 11.82 -17.33 -2.18
N GLU A 101 12.77 -17.55 -3.09
CA GLU A 101 12.48 -18.13 -4.39
C GLU A 101 11.91 -19.54 -4.27
N LYS A 102 12.52 -20.39 -3.43
CA LYS A 102 12.00 -21.73 -3.16
C LYS A 102 10.58 -21.68 -2.60
N TYR A 103 10.35 -20.86 -1.58
CA TYR A 103 9.04 -20.74 -0.95
C TYR A 103 7.95 -20.31 -1.97
N LEU A 104 8.24 -19.28 -2.77
CA LEU A 104 7.30 -18.79 -3.79
C LEU A 104 7.03 -19.82 -4.88
N ASN A 105 8.06 -20.53 -5.36
CA ASN A 105 7.89 -21.57 -6.36
C ASN A 105 7.05 -22.75 -5.84
N GLU A 106 7.18 -23.09 -4.55
CA GLU A 106 6.48 -24.22 -3.94
C GLU A 106 5.05 -23.90 -3.51
N HIS A 107 4.78 -22.66 -3.06
CA HIS A 107 3.53 -22.32 -2.36
C HIS A 107 2.67 -21.26 -3.07
N ALA A 108 3.21 -20.50 -4.03
CA ALA A 108 2.46 -19.43 -4.69
C ALA A 108 1.92 -19.88 -6.06
N THR A 109 0.65 -20.28 -6.10
CA THR A 109 -0.01 -20.66 -7.35
C THR A 109 -0.24 -19.45 -8.26
N GLY A 110 0.07 -19.59 -9.55
CA GLY A 110 -0.19 -18.56 -10.55
C GLY A 110 0.82 -17.41 -10.60
N LEU A 111 1.90 -17.48 -9.82
CA LEU A 111 3.02 -16.54 -9.93
C LEU A 111 4.13 -17.11 -10.83
N LYS A 112 4.75 -16.24 -11.63
CA LYS A 112 6.00 -16.54 -12.33
C LYS A 112 7.15 -15.90 -11.54
N VAL A 113 7.90 -16.72 -10.82
CA VAL A 113 9.06 -16.25 -10.04
C VAL A 113 10.24 -16.00 -10.96
N MET A 114 10.88 -14.84 -10.84
CA MET A 114 12.07 -14.46 -11.59
C MET A 114 13.11 -13.84 -10.65
N ARG A 115 14.36 -14.27 -10.81
CA ARG A 115 15.51 -13.69 -10.10
C ARG A 115 16.22 -12.72 -11.03
N GLU A 116 16.35 -11.47 -10.60
CA GLU A 116 17.09 -10.44 -11.32
C GLU A 116 18.28 -9.96 -10.50
N THR A 117 19.40 -9.70 -11.17
CA THR A 117 20.62 -9.18 -10.55
C THR A 117 20.86 -7.76 -11.03
N PHE A 118 21.18 -6.87 -10.10
CA PHE A 118 21.60 -5.52 -10.41
C PHE A 118 22.84 -5.15 -9.60
N GLN A 119 23.64 -4.23 -10.13
CA GLN A 119 24.84 -3.76 -9.47
C GLN A 119 24.47 -2.69 -8.45
N VAL A 120 24.96 -2.85 -7.22
CA VAL A 120 24.81 -1.87 -6.15
C VAL A 120 26.16 -1.24 -5.87
N ARG A 121 26.20 0.09 -5.77
CA ARG A 121 27.38 0.77 -5.26
C ARG A 121 27.45 0.56 -3.76
N ASN A 122 28.46 -0.16 -3.31
CA ASN A 122 28.78 -0.20 -1.90
C ASN A 122 29.69 0.98 -1.55
N PHE A 123 29.52 1.55 -0.36
CA PHE A 123 30.31 2.66 0.12
C PHE A 123 31.09 2.21 1.34
N ASP A 124 32.41 2.31 1.25
CA ASP A 124 33.30 2.06 2.37
C ASP A 124 33.70 3.39 3.01
N ILE A 125 33.98 3.33 4.31
CA ILE A 125 34.51 4.48 5.03
C ILE A 125 35.91 4.79 4.51
N ALA A 126 36.15 6.04 4.11
CA ALA A 126 37.47 6.50 3.67
C ALA A 126 38.48 6.61 4.83
N SER A 127 38.03 7.00 6.02
CA SER A 127 38.83 7.13 7.25
C SER A 127 37.95 7.05 8.48
N ASP A 128 38.50 6.58 9.60
CA ASP A 128 37.74 6.47 10.86
C ASP A 128 37.07 7.81 11.23
N PRO A 129 35.74 7.84 11.46
CA PRO A 129 35.03 9.06 11.78
C PRO A 129 35.39 9.55 13.18
N ILE A 130 35.34 10.87 13.36
CA ILE A 130 35.60 11.52 14.65
C ILE A 130 34.32 12.24 15.07
N LEU A 131 33.87 11.99 16.30
CA LEU A 131 32.75 12.69 16.91
C LEU A 131 33.19 13.33 18.21
N LEU A 132 32.99 14.64 18.31
CA LEU A 132 33.23 15.43 19.51
C LEU A 132 31.94 16.17 19.87
N SER A 133 31.63 16.27 21.16
CA SER A 133 30.58 17.17 21.65
C SER A 133 31.15 18.12 22.70
N SER A 134 30.67 19.36 22.74
CA SER A 134 30.98 20.31 23.80
C SER A 134 29.70 20.74 24.52
N ILE A 135 29.69 20.64 25.85
CA ILE A 135 28.63 21.14 26.71
C ILE A 135 29.29 22.01 27.77
N ASN A 136 28.90 23.29 27.87
CA ASN A 136 29.51 24.25 28.80
C ASN A 136 31.04 24.19 28.79
N GLU A 137 31.63 24.25 27.58
CA GLU A 137 33.09 24.20 27.34
C GLU A 137 33.78 22.87 27.72
N THR A 138 33.03 21.88 28.21
CA THR A 138 33.55 20.54 28.46
C THR A 138 33.44 19.70 27.20
N ILE A 139 34.59 19.35 26.62
CA ILE A 139 34.67 18.51 25.41
C ILE A 139 34.64 17.03 25.81
N LYS A 140 33.74 16.28 25.19
CA LYS A 140 33.72 14.82 25.22
C LYS A 140 34.11 14.27 23.86
N ASN A 141 35.09 13.37 23.86
CA ASN A 141 35.47 12.57 22.70
C ASN A 141 34.73 11.23 22.75
N TYR A 142 34.13 10.82 21.63
CA TYR A 142 33.43 9.55 21.51
C TYR A 142 34.30 8.53 20.79
N THR A 143 34.24 7.30 21.26
CA THR A 143 35.04 6.20 20.72
C THR A 143 34.36 5.62 19.49
N TYR A 144 35.06 5.64 18.35
CA TYR A 144 34.69 4.84 17.19
C TYR A 144 35.37 3.46 17.23
N SER A 145 34.62 2.41 16.90
CA SER A 145 35.15 1.06 16.72
C SER A 145 34.33 0.30 15.67
N LYS A 146 35.00 -0.56 14.90
CA LYS A 146 34.33 -1.52 14.00
C LYS A 146 33.53 -2.58 14.77
N ILE A 147 33.81 -2.75 16.07
CA ILE A 147 33.04 -3.61 16.97
C ILE A 147 31.98 -2.75 17.65
N LEU A 148 30.72 -2.88 17.22
CA LEU A 148 29.61 -2.05 17.70
C LEU A 148 29.46 -2.06 19.23
N ALA A 149 29.75 -3.18 19.89
CA ALA A 149 29.70 -3.29 21.36
C ALA A 149 30.74 -2.41 22.09
N ARG A 150 31.74 -1.88 21.38
CA ARG A 150 32.80 -1.00 21.90
C ARG A 150 32.75 0.42 21.32
N SER A 151 31.80 0.69 20.43
CA SER A 151 31.69 1.96 19.74
C SER A 151 30.59 2.79 20.39
N ASP A 152 30.88 4.05 20.69
CA ASP A 152 29.88 4.99 21.21
C ASP A 152 28.92 5.47 20.11
N PHE A 153 29.36 5.39 18.85
CA PHE A 153 28.59 5.82 17.69
C PHE A 153 28.91 4.95 16.46
N THR A 154 28.06 5.04 15.44
CA THR A 154 28.30 4.45 14.12
C THR A 154 27.97 5.47 13.04
N TYR A 155 28.49 5.23 11.84
CA TYR A 155 28.17 6.01 10.66
C TYR A 155 26.93 5.45 9.97
N VAL A 156 26.30 6.29 9.14
CA VAL A 156 25.18 5.91 8.27
C VAL A 156 25.72 5.65 6.87
N THR A 157 25.44 4.47 6.33
CA THR A 157 25.77 4.12 4.95
C THR A 157 25.05 5.07 3.98
N TYR A 158 25.66 5.39 2.85
CA TYR A 158 25.14 6.34 1.84
C TYR A 158 25.15 7.83 2.27
N SER A 159 25.83 8.17 3.37
CA SER A 159 26.15 9.57 3.67
C SER A 159 27.37 10.04 2.87
N THR A 160 27.42 11.33 2.56
CA THR A 160 28.63 11.95 2.00
C THR A 160 29.61 12.26 3.14
N SER A 161 30.91 12.27 2.84
CA SER A 161 31.90 12.72 3.81
C SER A 161 31.76 14.22 4.03
N ALA A 162 31.62 14.64 5.28
CA ALA A 162 31.61 16.05 5.63
C ALA A 162 32.08 16.26 7.06
N ASN A 163 32.71 17.41 7.28
CA ASN A 163 33.12 17.88 8.60
C ASN A 163 32.16 18.99 9.01
N PHE A 164 31.48 18.83 10.14
CA PHE A 164 30.58 19.83 10.68
C PHE A 164 30.98 20.15 12.12
N SER A 165 30.93 21.44 12.47
CA SER A 165 31.06 21.92 13.84
C SER A 165 29.93 22.92 14.03
N ASP A 166 28.82 22.45 14.58
CA ASP A 166 27.62 23.27 14.77
C ASP A 166 26.87 22.86 16.04
N TYR A 167 26.01 23.75 16.53
CA TYR A 167 25.13 23.49 17.65
C TYR A 167 23.98 22.59 17.21
N VAL A 168 23.91 21.38 17.78
CA VAL A 168 22.81 20.47 17.52
C VAL A 168 21.67 20.76 18.50
N ARG A 169 20.47 20.99 17.96
CA ARG A 169 19.25 21.05 18.78
C ARG A 169 18.93 19.63 19.27
N VAL A 170 19.09 19.40 20.58
CA VAL A 170 18.64 18.15 21.21
C VAL A 170 17.14 18.23 21.43
N ILE A 171 16.39 17.34 20.79
CA ILE A 171 14.97 17.13 21.08
C ILE A 171 14.89 15.97 22.05
N ASN A 172 14.44 16.22 23.27
CA ASN A 172 14.14 15.16 24.22
C ASN A 172 12.86 14.44 23.74
N ILE A 173 12.99 13.19 23.31
CA ILE A 173 11.82 12.35 23.04
C ILE A 173 11.32 11.88 24.41
N PRO A 174 10.09 12.26 24.83
CA PRO A 174 9.57 11.80 26.11
C PRO A 174 9.52 10.27 26.12
N ASN A 175 9.97 9.66 27.21
CA ASN A 175 9.79 8.23 27.40
C ASN A 175 8.29 7.94 27.57
N PHE A 176 7.64 7.51 26.49
CA PHE A 176 6.25 7.03 26.50
C PHE A 176 6.16 5.52 26.71
N GLY A 177 7.26 4.85 27.06
CA GLY A 177 7.28 3.45 27.47
C GLY A 177 6.57 3.22 28.80
N CYS A 178 6.15 1.97 29.05
CA CYS A 178 5.39 1.57 30.23
C CYS A 178 6.04 2.09 31.53
N LEU A 179 5.21 2.70 32.38
CA LEU A 179 5.57 3.00 33.78
C LEU A 179 5.94 1.68 34.47
N GLN A 180 7.14 1.63 35.05
CA GLN A 180 7.56 0.57 35.97
C GLN A 180 6.79 0.64 37.28
#